data_AF-A0A5F5XIV6-F1
#
_entry.id   AF-A0A5F5XIV6-F1
#
_cell.length_a   1.000
_cell.length_b   1.000
_cell.length_c   1.000
_cell.angle_alpha   90.00
_cell.angle_beta   90.00
_cell.angle_gamma   90.00
#
_symmetry.space_group_name_H-M   'P 1'
#
loop_
_entity.id
_entity.type
_entity.pdbx_description
1 polymer ?
#
loop_
_entity_poly.entity_id
_entity_poly.type
_entity_poly.pdbx_seq_one_letter_code
_entity_poly.pdbx_strand_id
1 'polypeptide(L)'
;MAFPAGFGWGASTAAYQVEGGWDADGKGPSVWDTFTHQGGERVFQNQTGDVACGSYTLWEEDLKCIKQLGLTHYRFSLSWSRLLPDGTTGFINQKGLDYYNKIIDDLLTNGVIPIVTLYHFDLPQALEDKGGWLSEAIIESFDKYARFCFSTFGDRVKQWITINEPNILAIMAYDLGVFPPGVPHFGTGGYQAAHNLIKAHARSWHSYDSLFRKEQKGMVSLGIFAGWAEPADTNSVSDQEAAKRAIAFCLDFFAKPIFIDGDYPEVVKSQIAFMSKKQGYPSSRLPEFTEEEKRMIKGTADFFAVQYYTSRLVKYQENKKEEVGFLQDVELQVFPDPSWKRLDWVYVVPWGIRKLLKYIKDTYNNPVIYITENGFPQGDPASLDDTQRWEYFRQTFQELFKVWLGSEIRPSSLIGSHMGHLQDDNCTRNSIATQHSETEGRHFVKP
;
A
#
# COMPACT_ATOMS: atom_id res chain seq x y z
N MET A 1 -18.33 14.50 -19.50
CA MET A 1 -17.78 13.14 -19.31
C MET A 1 -18.65 12.48 -18.25
N ALA A 2 -19.36 11.41 -18.58
CA ALA A 2 -20.27 10.74 -17.65
C ALA A 2 -19.70 9.36 -17.31
N PHE A 3 -19.28 9.17 -16.07
CA PHE A 3 -18.86 7.85 -15.59
C PHE A 3 -20.05 6.88 -15.59
N PRO A 4 -19.80 5.56 -15.68
CA PRO A 4 -20.86 4.56 -15.65
C PRO A 4 -21.78 4.70 -14.43
N ALA A 5 -23.06 4.41 -14.63
CA ALA A 5 -23.96 4.22 -13.51
C ALA A 5 -23.42 3.11 -12.59
N GLY A 6 -23.31 3.40 -11.30
CA GLY A 6 -22.74 2.48 -10.31
C GLY A 6 -21.21 2.55 -10.15
N PHE A 7 -20.51 3.50 -10.81
CA PHE A 7 -19.10 3.74 -10.53
C PHE A 7 -18.90 4.13 -9.06
N GLY A 8 -17.98 3.45 -8.37
CA GLY A 8 -17.66 3.73 -6.98
C GLY A 8 -16.84 5.00 -6.81
N TRP A 9 -17.32 5.95 -6.02
CA TRP A 9 -16.59 7.13 -5.58
C TRP A 9 -16.35 7.02 -4.09
N GLY A 10 -15.09 7.02 -3.68
CA GLY A 10 -14.74 6.90 -2.27
C GLY A 10 -13.55 7.73 -1.85
N ALA A 11 -13.37 7.78 -0.54
CA ALA A 11 -12.19 8.31 0.14
C ALA A 11 -11.53 7.20 0.97
N SER A 12 -10.24 7.35 1.30
CA SER A 12 -9.48 6.39 2.09
C SER A 12 -8.78 7.00 3.30
N THR A 13 -8.73 6.27 4.42
CA THR A 13 -7.87 6.55 5.58
C THR A 13 -7.15 5.30 6.08
N ALA A 14 -6.18 5.48 6.98
CA ALA A 14 -5.49 4.41 7.69
C ALA A 14 -5.50 4.68 9.21
N ALA A 15 -5.61 3.61 10.01
CA ALA A 15 -5.86 3.68 11.45
C ALA A 15 -4.85 4.56 12.19
N TYR A 16 -3.55 4.24 12.13
CA TYR A 16 -2.52 5.05 12.78
C TYR A 16 -2.50 6.50 12.29
N GLN A 17 -2.93 6.73 11.04
CA GLN A 17 -2.85 8.05 10.43
C GLN A 17 -3.95 9.02 10.89
N VAL A 18 -5.11 8.51 11.36
CA VAL A 18 -6.28 9.34 11.68
C VAL A 18 -6.87 9.08 13.06
N GLU A 19 -6.73 7.87 13.61
CA GLU A 19 -7.48 7.49 14.83
C GLU A 19 -7.04 8.25 16.07
N GLY A 20 -5.73 8.35 16.31
CA GLY A 20 -5.22 8.69 17.64
C GLY A 20 -5.66 7.68 18.70
N GLY A 21 -5.78 8.14 19.95
CA GLY A 21 -6.18 7.28 21.07
C GLY A 21 -5.28 6.05 21.16
N TRP A 22 -3.97 6.29 21.08
CA TRP A 22 -2.96 5.27 20.81
C TRP A 22 -2.82 4.24 21.94
N ASP A 23 -3.12 4.62 23.18
CA ASP A 23 -3.14 3.78 24.39
C ASP A 23 -4.55 3.71 25.03
N ALA A 24 -5.56 4.25 24.33
CA ALA A 24 -6.93 4.32 24.83
C ALA A 24 -7.57 2.92 24.90
N ASP A 25 -8.40 2.73 25.93
CA ASP A 25 -9.25 1.54 26.10
C ASP A 25 -8.51 0.20 25.97
N GLY A 26 -7.25 0.15 26.41
CA GLY A 26 -6.45 -1.07 26.40
C GLY A 26 -5.88 -1.47 25.04
N LYS A 27 -5.83 -0.56 24.06
CA LYS A 27 -5.05 -0.75 22.82
C LYS A 27 -3.58 -1.04 23.16
N GLY A 28 -3.00 -2.03 22.47
CA GLY A 28 -1.56 -2.31 22.55
C GLY A 28 -0.72 -1.36 21.69
N PRO A 29 0.58 -1.21 22.01
CA PRO A 29 1.49 -0.44 21.16
C PRO A 29 1.66 -1.11 19.80
N SER A 30 1.56 -0.32 18.74
CA SER A 30 2.01 -0.64 17.39
C SER A 30 3.48 -0.24 17.21
N VAL A 31 4.10 -0.71 16.14
CA VAL A 31 5.47 -0.33 15.76
C VAL A 31 5.64 1.17 15.57
N TRP A 32 4.60 1.89 15.11
CA TRP A 32 4.66 3.34 14.95
C TRP A 32 4.60 4.09 16.28
N ASP A 33 3.86 3.58 17.27
CA ASP A 33 3.86 4.14 18.63
C ASP A 33 5.29 4.12 19.18
N THR A 34 5.92 2.94 19.19
CA THR A 34 7.31 2.76 19.64
C THR A 34 8.29 3.65 18.86
N PHE A 35 8.16 3.69 17.53
CA PHE A 35 9.09 4.41 16.68
C PHE A 35 9.04 5.92 16.90
N THR A 36 7.83 6.49 16.98
CA THR A 36 7.64 7.94 17.13
C THR A 36 7.96 8.42 18.55
N HIS A 37 7.60 7.66 19.58
CA HIS A 37 7.94 8.00 20.98
C HIS A 37 9.44 7.94 21.27
N GLN A 38 10.18 7.11 20.53
CA GLN A 38 11.64 7.06 20.62
C GLN A 38 12.31 8.34 20.09
N GLY A 39 11.63 9.13 19.24
CA GLY A 39 12.15 10.39 18.69
C GLY A 39 13.38 10.22 17.80
N GLY A 40 14.30 11.18 17.87
CA GLY A 40 15.57 11.17 17.13
C GLY A 40 15.47 11.70 15.69
N GLU A 41 14.56 12.66 15.45
CA GLU A 41 14.40 13.39 14.20
C GLU A 41 14.09 12.52 12.97
N ARG A 42 13.66 11.27 13.20
CA ARG A 42 13.25 10.32 12.15
C ARG A 42 11.86 10.62 11.58
N VAL A 43 11.06 11.37 12.33
CA VAL A 43 9.80 11.98 11.92
C VAL A 43 9.96 13.49 12.06
N PHE A 44 9.41 14.24 11.13
CA PHE A 44 9.52 15.71 11.16
C PHE A 44 9.04 16.27 12.48
N GLN A 45 9.88 17.14 13.05
CA GLN A 45 9.63 17.79 14.33
C GLN A 45 9.26 16.80 15.46
N ASN A 46 9.68 15.53 15.35
CA ASN A 46 9.36 14.45 16.29
C ASN A 46 7.85 14.31 16.57
N GLN A 47 7.00 14.58 15.57
CA GLN A 47 5.55 14.39 15.69
C GLN A 47 5.19 12.90 15.88
N THR A 48 4.07 12.64 16.55
CA THR A 48 3.54 11.29 16.85
C THR A 48 2.13 11.12 16.31
N GLY A 49 1.64 9.89 16.18
CA GLY A 49 0.24 9.59 15.86
C GLY A 49 -0.69 9.55 17.09
N ASP A 50 -0.27 10.06 18.26
CA ASP A 50 -0.97 9.87 19.54
C ASP A 50 -2.41 10.40 19.51
N VAL A 51 -2.57 11.55 18.85
CA VAL A 51 -3.86 12.21 18.62
C VAL A 51 -4.24 12.12 17.14
N ALA A 52 -3.32 12.42 16.22
CA ALA A 52 -3.59 12.48 14.78
C ALA A 52 -4.83 13.37 14.48
N CYS A 53 -5.80 12.86 13.71
CA CYS A 53 -7.08 13.55 13.49
C CYS A 53 -8.08 13.34 14.65
N GLY A 54 -7.78 12.44 15.58
CA GLY A 54 -8.66 12.10 16.70
C GLY A 54 -9.89 11.29 16.31
N SER A 55 -9.91 10.63 15.15
CA SER A 55 -11.07 9.89 14.62
C SER A 55 -11.58 8.79 15.56
N TYR A 56 -10.73 8.26 16.46
CA TYR A 56 -11.19 7.35 17.51
C TYR A 56 -12.27 7.98 18.39
N THR A 57 -12.14 9.28 18.66
CA THR A 57 -13.10 10.07 19.43
C THR A 57 -14.10 10.80 18.53
N LEU A 58 -13.70 11.19 17.31
CA LEU A 58 -14.41 12.10 16.43
C LEU A 58 -15.00 11.43 15.18
N TRP A 59 -15.20 10.11 15.18
CA TRP A 59 -15.78 9.37 14.06
C TRP A 59 -17.07 10.01 13.50
N GLU A 60 -17.92 10.57 14.35
CA GLU A 60 -19.16 11.21 13.89
C GLU A 60 -18.93 12.45 13.02
N GLU A 61 -17.80 13.15 13.21
CA GLU A 61 -17.38 14.25 12.34
C GLU A 61 -16.86 13.74 10.99
N ASP A 62 -16.12 12.62 10.98
CA ASP A 62 -15.69 11.96 9.74
C ASP A 62 -16.92 11.52 8.92
N LEU A 63 -17.92 10.92 9.59
CA LEU A 63 -19.17 10.53 8.96
C LEU A 63 -19.91 11.72 8.33
N LYS A 64 -19.91 12.90 8.98
CA LYS A 64 -20.48 14.11 8.38
C LYS A 64 -19.74 14.49 7.10
N CYS A 65 -18.42 14.44 7.10
CA CYS A 65 -17.61 14.77 5.92
C CYS A 65 -17.86 13.78 4.76
N ILE A 66 -17.93 12.47 5.06
CA ILE A 66 -18.28 11.41 4.11
C ILE A 66 -19.65 11.68 3.47
N LYS A 67 -20.64 12.07 4.27
CA LYS A 67 -22.01 12.39 3.80
C LYS A 67 -22.05 13.67 2.97
N GLN A 68 -21.28 14.69 3.34
CA GLN A 68 -21.20 15.95 2.59
C GLN A 68 -20.63 15.73 1.19
N LEU A 69 -19.63 14.85 1.05
CA LEU A 69 -19.07 14.47 -0.25
C LEU A 69 -19.98 13.55 -1.07
N GLY A 70 -20.99 12.93 -0.44
CA GLY A 70 -21.90 11.98 -1.10
C GLY A 70 -21.18 10.72 -1.58
N LEU A 71 -20.20 10.23 -0.81
CA LEU A 71 -19.42 9.05 -1.17
C LEU A 71 -20.29 7.80 -1.26
N THR A 72 -19.98 6.92 -2.21
CA THR A 72 -20.62 5.60 -2.31
C THR A 72 -19.83 4.53 -1.56
N HIS A 73 -18.52 4.73 -1.41
CA HIS A 73 -17.63 3.81 -0.69
C HIS A 73 -16.74 4.60 0.28
N TYR A 74 -16.35 3.97 1.38
CA TYR A 74 -15.33 4.50 2.27
C TYR A 74 -14.34 3.41 2.63
N ARG A 75 -13.06 3.68 2.37
CA ARG A 75 -11.97 2.79 2.72
C ARG A 75 -11.33 3.22 4.03
N PHE A 76 -11.19 2.29 4.97
CA PHE A 76 -10.44 2.52 6.21
C PHE A 76 -9.67 1.26 6.58
N SER A 77 -8.68 1.37 7.48
CA SER A 77 -7.99 0.19 8.02
C SER A 77 -8.39 -0.11 9.46
N LEU A 78 -8.25 -1.36 9.84
CA LEU A 78 -8.36 -1.81 11.22
C LEU A 78 -6.97 -1.72 11.88
N SER A 79 -6.90 -1.22 13.10
CA SER A 79 -5.71 -1.30 13.92
C SER A 79 -5.64 -2.68 14.58
N TRP A 80 -4.66 -3.49 14.16
CA TRP A 80 -4.45 -4.81 14.73
C TRP A 80 -4.19 -4.71 16.24
N SER A 81 -3.33 -3.79 16.68
CA SER A 81 -3.03 -3.63 18.11
C SER A 81 -4.19 -3.03 18.92
N ARG A 82 -5.15 -2.33 18.29
CA ARG A 82 -6.39 -1.92 18.96
C ARG A 82 -7.30 -3.11 19.21
N LEU A 83 -7.44 -4.00 18.23
CA LEU A 83 -8.31 -5.18 18.30
C LEU A 83 -7.73 -6.27 19.20
N LEU A 84 -6.45 -6.58 18.98
CA LEU A 84 -5.69 -7.65 19.62
C LEU A 84 -4.39 -7.04 20.18
N PRO A 85 -4.39 -6.53 21.42
CA PRO A 85 -3.27 -5.77 22.00
C PRO A 85 -1.91 -6.46 21.99
N ASP A 86 -1.85 -7.80 22.13
CA ASP A 86 -0.62 -8.59 22.03
C ASP A 86 -0.40 -9.23 20.64
N GLY A 87 -1.26 -8.87 19.68
CA GLY A 87 -1.32 -9.43 18.33
C GLY A 87 -2.06 -10.75 18.21
N THR A 88 -2.60 -11.32 19.29
CA THR A 88 -3.25 -12.63 19.30
C THR A 88 -4.70 -12.58 19.79
N THR A 89 -5.49 -13.60 19.47
CA THR A 89 -6.88 -13.73 19.96
C THR A 89 -6.97 -14.19 21.43
N GLY A 90 -5.84 -14.27 22.16
CA GLY A 90 -5.83 -14.60 23.58
C GLY A 90 -6.47 -13.51 24.44
N PHE A 91 -6.39 -12.25 24.00
CA PHE A 91 -7.08 -11.12 24.59
C PHE A 91 -7.68 -10.25 23.49
N ILE A 92 -9.00 -10.10 23.51
CA ILE A 92 -9.75 -9.29 22.54
C ILE A 92 -10.19 -8.00 23.23
N ASN A 93 -9.85 -6.86 22.65
CA ASN A 93 -10.30 -5.57 23.14
C ASN A 93 -11.72 -5.26 22.64
N GLN A 94 -12.71 -5.38 23.53
CA GLN A 94 -14.10 -5.12 23.19
C GLN A 94 -14.35 -3.67 22.76
N LYS A 95 -13.65 -2.68 23.33
CA LYS A 95 -13.81 -1.27 22.94
C LYS A 95 -13.28 -1.00 21.54
N GLY A 96 -12.21 -1.68 21.15
CA GLY A 96 -11.74 -1.69 19.76
C GLY A 96 -12.78 -2.27 18.80
N LEU A 97 -13.43 -3.38 19.19
CA LEU A 97 -14.53 -3.97 18.41
C LEU A 97 -15.72 -3.03 18.28
N ASP A 98 -16.17 -2.44 19.38
CA ASP A 98 -17.32 -1.54 19.41
C ASP A 98 -17.09 -0.32 18.50
N TYR A 99 -15.87 0.22 18.49
CA TYR A 99 -15.48 1.32 17.61
C TYR A 99 -15.64 0.98 16.13
N TYR A 100 -15.06 -0.14 15.67
CA TYR A 100 -15.17 -0.52 14.25
C TYR A 100 -16.57 -0.99 13.87
N ASN A 101 -17.32 -1.64 14.78
CA ASN A 101 -18.73 -1.95 14.55
C ASN A 101 -19.54 -0.67 14.33
N LYS A 102 -19.35 0.36 15.16
CA LYS A 102 -20.00 1.66 14.99
C LYS A 102 -19.68 2.28 13.64
N ILE A 103 -18.41 2.26 13.21
CA ILE A 103 -18.01 2.75 11.88
C ILE A 103 -18.79 2.02 10.77
N ILE A 104 -18.77 0.68 10.80
CA ILE A 104 -19.39 -0.15 9.77
C ILE A 104 -20.91 0.07 9.73
N ASP A 105 -21.57 0.09 10.89
CA ASP A 105 -23.02 0.28 11.01
C ASP A 105 -23.43 1.68 10.56
N ASP A 106 -22.69 2.71 10.95
CA ASP A 106 -22.95 4.09 10.56
C ASP A 106 -22.79 4.27 9.04
N LEU A 107 -21.73 3.70 8.43
CA LEU A 107 -21.54 3.73 6.98
C LEU A 107 -22.71 3.08 6.23
N LEU A 108 -23.06 1.85 6.61
CA LEU A 108 -24.12 1.09 5.95
C LEU A 108 -25.50 1.73 6.13
N THR A 109 -25.80 2.27 7.31
CA THR A 109 -27.04 3.01 7.58
C THR A 109 -27.17 4.25 6.70
N ASN A 110 -26.04 4.83 6.28
CA ASN A 110 -25.99 5.97 5.37
C ASN A 110 -25.77 5.57 3.89
N GLY A 111 -25.88 4.27 3.56
CA GLY A 111 -25.75 3.78 2.18
C GLY A 111 -24.33 3.82 1.63
N VAL A 112 -23.31 3.92 2.49
CA VAL A 112 -21.89 3.92 2.12
C VAL A 112 -21.32 2.52 2.32
N ILE A 113 -20.67 1.98 1.29
CA ILE A 113 -20.09 0.63 1.33
C ILE A 113 -18.70 0.68 1.99
N PRO A 114 -18.46 -0.08 3.09
CA PRO A 114 -17.15 -0.15 3.71
C PRO A 114 -16.19 -1.04 2.91
N ILE A 115 -15.01 -0.50 2.61
CA ILE A 115 -13.85 -1.25 2.10
C ILE A 115 -12.82 -1.32 3.22
N VAL A 116 -12.60 -2.50 3.77
CA VAL A 116 -11.80 -2.63 5.00
C VAL A 116 -10.41 -3.17 4.67
N THR A 117 -9.39 -2.44 5.11
CA THR A 117 -7.99 -2.87 5.06
C THR A 117 -7.61 -3.52 6.38
N LEU A 118 -7.16 -4.79 6.38
CA LEU A 118 -6.83 -5.50 7.61
C LEU A 118 -5.55 -4.97 8.24
N TYR A 119 -4.54 -4.70 7.42
CA TYR A 119 -3.23 -4.25 7.90
C TYR A 119 -2.68 -3.10 7.05
N HIS A 120 -2.36 -1.99 7.70
CA HIS A 120 -1.84 -0.78 7.07
C HIS A 120 -0.64 -0.24 7.87
N PHE A 121 0.47 -0.97 7.79
CA PHE A 121 1.79 -0.63 8.36
C PHE A 121 1.88 -0.53 9.89
N ASP A 122 0.84 -0.92 10.62
CA ASP A 122 0.67 -0.67 12.06
C ASP A 122 0.75 -1.96 12.90
N LEU A 123 1.82 -2.75 12.68
CA LEU A 123 1.97 -4.06 13.31
C LEU A 123 2.01 -3.92 14.85
N PRO A 124 1.38 -4.81 15.64
CA PRO A 124 1.56 -4.83 17.09
C PRO A 124 3.05 -5.00 17.44
N GLN A 125 3.58 -4.18 18.35
CA GLN A 125 4.98 -4.24 18.75
C GLN A 125 5.35 -5.64 19.28
N ALA A 126 4.43 -6.30 19.99
CA ALA A 126 4.61 -7.65 20.50
C ALA A 126 4.86 -8.73 19.41
N LEU A 127 4.45 -8.47 18.16
CA LEU A 127 4.75 -9.33 17.02
C LEU A 127 6.06 -8.93 16.33
N GLU A 128 6.36 -7.63 16.26
CA GLU A 128 7.65 -7.13 15.77
C GLU A 128 8.81 -7.64 16.63
N ASP A 129 8.64 -7.65 17.96
CA ASP A 129 9.62 -8.19 18.91
C ASP A 129 9.90 -9.70 18.70
N LYS A 130 8.99 -10.41 18.02
CA LYS A 130 9.14 -11.82 17.61
C LYS A 130 9.69 -11.98 16.18
N GLY A 131 10.18 -10.89 15.60
CA GLY A 131 10.81 -10.82 14.28
C GLY A 131 9.92 -10.26 13.16
N GLY A 132 8.70 -9.82 13.46
CA GLY A 132 7.83 -9.12 12.51
C GLY A 132 7.71 -9.84 11.17
N TRP A 133 7.77 -9.08 10.07
CA TRP A 133 7.68 -9.65 8.72
C TRP A 133 8.94 -10.41 8.27
N LEU A 134 10.05 -10.37 9.02
CA LEU A 134 11.22 -11.20 8.74
C LEU A 134 11.03 -12.65 9.25
N SER A 135 10.13 -12.87 10.20
CA SER A 135 9.86 -14.19 10.79
C SER A 135 8.71 -14.91 10.08
N GLU A 136 8.89 -16.19 9.74
CA GLU A 136 7.82 -17.01 9.12
C GLU A 136 6.58 -17.16 10.01
N ALA A 137 6.74 -17.02 11.34
CA ALA A 137 5.65 -17.08 12.31
C ALA A 137 4.57 -15.99 12.09
N ILE A 138 4.91 -14.91 11.39
CA ILE A 138 3.96 -13.83 11.06
C ILE A 138 2.84 -14.31 10.15
N ILE A 139 3.11 -15.31 9.30
CA ILE A 139 2.14 -15.82 8.32
C ILE A 139 0.93 -16.42 9.05
N GLU A 140 1.18 -17.21 10.11
CA GLU A 140 0.10 -17.77 10.92
C GLU A 140 -0.56 -16.71 11.81
N SER A 141 0.22 -15.78 12.35
CA SER A 141 -0.31 -14.70 13.18
C SER A 141 -1.28 -13.82 12.40
N PHE A 142 -0.90 -13.44 11.17
CA PHE A 142 -1.75 -12.66 10.27
C PHE A 142 -2.98 -13.44 9.82
N ASP A 143 -2.86 -14.73 9.50
CA ASP A 143 -4.03 -15.56 9.14
C ASP A 143 -5.04 -15.65 10.29
N LYS A 144 -4.59 -15.85 11.54
CA LYS A 144 -5.47 -15.86 12.72
C LYS A 144 -6.16 -14.51 12.92
N TYR A 145 -5.43 -13.41 12.77
CA TYR A 145 -5.99 -12.06 12.82
C TYR A 145 -7.02 -11.83 11.70
N ALA A 146 -6.71 -12.20 10.46
CA ALA A 146 -7.62 -12.08 9.33
C ALA A 146 -8.91 -12.88 9.56
N ARG A 147 -8.81 -14.13 10.02
CA ARG A 147 -9.96 -14.97 10.39
C ARG A 147 -10.80 -14.35 11.49
N PHE A 148 -10.18 -13.74 12.50
CA PHE A 148 -10.88 -12.99 13.53
C PHE A 148 -11.67 -11.82 12.93
N CYS A 149 -11.04 -11.01 12.07
CA CYS A 149 -11.71 -9.89 11.40
C CYS A 149 -12.87 -10.35 10.49
N PHE A 150 -12.65 -11.38 9.67
CA PHE A 150 -13.69 -11.96 8.81
C PHE A 150 -14.86 -12.48 9.61
N SER A 151 -14.60 -13.20 10.71
CA SER A 151 -15.65 -13.70 11.59
C SER A 151 -16.44 -12.59 12.27
N THR A 152 -15.78 -11.47 12.60
CA THR A 152 -16.38 -10.42 13.44
C THR A 152 -17.14 -9.38 12.63
N PHE A 153 -16.66 -9.06 11.43
CA PHE A 153 -17.21 -7.96 10.63
C PHE A 153 -17.72 -8.39 9.26
N GLY A 154 -17.41 -9.61 8.81
CA GLY A 154 -17.69 -10.07 7.44
C GLY A 154 -19.17 -10.38 7.17
N ASP A 155 -20.02 -10.39 8.19
CA ASP A 155 -21.47 -10.37 8.03
C ASP A 155 -21.94 -9.13 7.26
N ARG A 156 -21.27 -7.99 7.48
CA ARG A 156 -21.55 -6.67 6.89
C ARG A 156 -20.52 -6.24 5.85
N VAL A 157 -19.23 -6.45 6.11
CA VAL A 157 -18.13 -6.05 5.23
C VAL A 157 -17.94 -7.07 4.10
N LYS A 158 -17.99 -6.59 2.85
CA LYS A 158 -17.93 -7.43 1.65
C LYS A 158 -16.71 -7.19 0.76
N GLN A 159 -15.90 -6.18 1.07
CA GLN A 159 -14.73 -5.81 0.29
C GLN A 159 -13.52 -5.66 1.22
N TRP A 160 -12.56 -6.55 1.06
CA TRP A 160 -11.40 -6.66 1.94
C TRP A 160 -10.10 -6.40 1.19
N ILE A 161 -9.25 -5.58 1.77
CA ILE A 161 -7.84 -5.45 1.42
C ILE A 161 -7.06 -6.06 2.58
N THR A 162 -6.31 -7.12 2.31
CA THR A 162 -5.51 -7.80 3.34
C THR A 162 -4.38 -6.91 3.82
N ILE A 163 -3.49 -6.51 2.91
CA ILE A 163 -2.29 -5.74 3.22
C ILE A 163 -2.23 -4.51 2.31
N ASN A 164 -2.00 -3.35 2.92
CA ASN A 164 -1.68 -2.12 2.20
C ASN A 164 -0.23 -2.13 1.71
N GLU A 165 -0.03 -1.82 0.43
CA GLU A 165 1.25 -1.59 -0.25
C GLU A 165 2.40 -2.47 0.30
N PRO A 166 2.29 -3.81 0.20
CA PRO A 166 3.29 -4.70 0.77
C PRO A 166 4.68 -4.50 0.14
N ASN A 167 4.74 -3.98 -1.09
CA ASN A 167 5.96 -3.56 -1.76
C ASN A 167 6.62 -2.36 -1.06
N ILE A 168 5.85 -1.34 -0.69
CA ILE A 168 6.36 -0.20 0.07
C ILE A 168 6.78 -0.63 1.47
N LEU A 169 5.96 -1.43 2.16
CA LEU A 169 6.30 -1.94 3.48
C LEU A 169 7.62 -2.72 3.48
N ALA A 170 7.78 -3.68 2.56
CA ALA A 170 8.99 -4.49 2.48
C ALA A 170 10.25 -3.64 2.29
N ILE A 171 10.19 -2.63 1.41
CA ILE A 171 11.33 -1.76 1.12
C ILE A 171 11.55 -0.78 2.29
N MET A 172 10.53 -0.04 2.70
CA MET A 172 10.69 1.06 3.65
C MET A 172 10.97 0.57 5.07
N ALA A 173 10.31 -0.49 5.54
CA ALA A 173 10.49 -1.00 6.90
C ALA A 173 11.68 -1.95 7.02
N TYR A 174 11.84 -2.86 6.05
CA TYR A 174 12.73 -4.01 6.20
C TYR A 174 13.94 -4.00 5.26
N ASP A 175 14.00 -3.14 4.23
CA ASP A 175 15.22 -2.97 3.42
C ASP A 175 15.97 -1.71 3.85
N LEU A 176 15.33 -0.56 3.74
CA LEU A 176 15.92 0.75 4.02
C LEU A 176 15.92 1.11 5.51
N GLY A 177 15.03 0.52 6.31
CA GLY A 177 14.90 0.84 7.74
C GLY A 177 14.42 2.27 8.00
N VAL A 178 13.63 2.82 7.08
CA VAL A 178 13.06 4.16 7.17
C VAL A 178 11.79 4.12 8.00
N PHE A 179 10.90 3.17 7.70
CA PHE A 179 9.69 2.90 8.48
C PHE A 179 10.05 2.03 9.70
N PRO A 180 9.20 1.99 10.74
CA PRO A 180 9.34 1.03 11.83
C PRO A 180 9.48 -0.41 11.29
N PRO A 181 10.37 -1.24 11.86
CA PRO A 181 11.11 -1.04 13.12
C PRO A 181 12.34 -0.10 13.02
N GLY A 182 12.67 0.43 11.85
CA GLY A 182 13.73 1.42 11.67
C GLY A 182 15.14 0.82 11.60
N VAL A 183 15.24 -0.45 11.19
CA VAL A 183 16.52 -1.19 11.13
C VAL A 183 16.84 -1.52 9.66
N PRO A 184 17.92 -0.96 9.09
CA PRO A 184 18.28 -1.24 7.70
C PRO A 184 18.81 -2.66 7.49
N HIS A 185 18.32 -3.33 6.45
CA HIS A 185 18.81 -4.63 5.98
C HIS A 185 18.95 -4.65 4.44
N PHE A 186 19.73 -3.70 3.92
CA PHE A 186 19.86 -3.43 2.48
C PHE A 186 20.04 -4.70 1.64
N GLY A 187 19.16 -4.88 0.65
CA GLY A 187 19.20 -5.97 -0.32
C GLY A 187 18.89 -7.35 0.24
N THR A 188 18.43 -7.48 1.50
CA THR A 188 18.13 -8.79 2.11
C THR A 188 16.80 -8.79 2.84
N GLY A 189 16.58 -7.87 3.78
CA GLY A 189 15.37 -7.87 4.61
C GLY A 189 14.10 -7.58 3.80
N GLY A 190 14.18 -6.72 2.77
CA GLY A 190 13.05 -6.45 1.88
C GLY A 190 12.55 -7.70 1.16
N TYR A 191 13.45 -8.55 0.65
CA TYR A 191 13.06 -9.78 -0.05
C TYR A 191 12.46 -10.82 0.90
N GLN A 192 13.02 -10.94 2.11
CA GLN A 192 12.50 -11.84 3.14
C GLN A 192 11.11 -11.40 3.61
N ALA A 193 10.92 -10.11 3.89
CA ALA A 193 9.62 -9.54 4.27
C ALA A 193 8.59 -9.72 3.14
N ALA A 194 8.95 -9.40 1.90
CA ALA A 194 8.07 -9.57 0.74
C ALA A 194 7.59 -11.02 0.57
N HIS A 195 8.49 -12.00 0.75
CA HIS A 195 8.16 -13.41 0.66
C HIS A 195 7.13 -13.84 1.72
N ASN A 196 7.28 -13.38 2.97
CA ASN A 196 6.32 -13.65 4.04
C ASN A 196 4.99 -12.91 3.85
N LEU A 197 5.02 -11.65 3.37
CA LEU A 197 3.82 -10.86 3.07
C LEU A 197 2.95 -11.53 2.00
N ILE A 198 3.55 -12.05 0.92
CA ILE A 198 2.84 -12.79 -0.13
C ILE A 198 2.19 -14.07 0.43
N LYS A 199 2.95 -14.84 1.22
CA LYS A 199 2.43 -16.07 1.87
C LYS A 199 1.29 -15.77 2.85
N ALA A 200 1.42 -14.71 3.64
CA ALA A 200 0.40 -14.28 4.60
C ALA A 200 -0.89 -13.83 3.90
N HIS A 201 -0.76 -13.04 2.83
CA HIS A 201 -1.89 -12.68 1.97
C HIS A 201 -2.61 -13.92 1.44
N ALA A 202 -1.87 -14.82 0.76
CA ALA A 202 -2.44 -16.01 0.16
C ALA A 202 -3.12 -16.92 1.19
N ARG A 203 -2.50 -17.11 2.37
CA ARG A 203 -3.11 -17.90 3.46
C ARG A 203 -4.44 -17.28 3.92
N SER A 204 -4.47 -15.97 4.14
CA SER A 204 -5.69 -15.27 4.56
C SER A 204 -6.81 -15.33 3.51
N TRP A 205 -6.46 -15.29 2.21
CA TRP A 205 -7.42 -15.49 1.13
C TRP A 205 -8.02 -16.90 1.15
N HIS A 206 -7.19 -17.94 1.34
CA HIS A 206 -7.68 -19.33 1.45
C HIS A 206 -8.58 -19.52 2.66
N SER A 207 -8.23 -18.89 3.79
CA SER A 207 -9.09 -18.85 4.98
C SER A 207 -10.43 -18.19 4.68
N TYR A 208 -10.43 -17.06 3.96
CA TYR A 208 -11.68 -16.41 3.53
C TYR A 208 -12.51 -17.33 2.62
N ASP A 209 -11.89 -17.87 1.58
CA ASP A 209 -12.52 -18.72 0.57
C ASP A 209 -13.17 -19.97 1.19
N SER A 210 -12.42 -20.67 2.04
CA SER A 210 -12.83 -21.95 2.60
C SER A 210 -13.84 -21.82 3.74
N LEU A 211 -13.72 -20.77 4.56
CA LEU A 211 -14.46 -20.67 5.83
C LEU A 211 -15.60 -19.65 5.79
N PHE A 212 -15.48 -18.59 4.98
CA PHE A 212 -16.37 -17.41 5.09
C PHE A 212 -17.11 -17.07 3.79
N ARG A 213 -16.48 -17.27 2.63
CA ARG A 213 -16.99 -16.77 1.34
C ARG A 213 -18.39 -17.30 1.00
N LYS A 214 -18.67 -18.57 1.31
CA LYS A 214 -19.98 -19.19 1.02
C LYS A 214 -21.15 -18.43 1.66
N GLU A 215 -20.98 -17.99 2.91
CA GLU A 215 -22.02 -17.28 3.66
C GLU A 215 -21.94 -15.78 3.44
N GLN A 216 -20.73 -15.23 3.53
CA GLN A 216 -20.51 -13.78 3.52
C GLN A 216 -20.56 -13.19 2.12
N LYS A 217 -20.18 -13.95 1.08
CA LYS A 217 -20.20 -13.56 -0.35
C LYS A 217 -19.43 -12.27 -0.66
N GLY A 218 -18.38 -11.97 0.11
CA GLY A 218 -17.47 -10.87 -0.16
C GLY A 218 -16.30 -11.26 -1.07
N MET A 219 -15.40 -10.29 -1.24
CA MET A 219 -14.21 -10.39 -2.07
C MET A 219 -12.97 -9.87 -1.31
N VAL A 220 -11.80 -10.45 -1.62
CA VAL A 220 -10.53 -10.21 -0.94
C VAL A 220 -9.44 -9.93 -1.97
N SER A 221 -8.61 -8.91 -1.71
CA SER A 221 -7.40 -8.59 -2.47
C SER A 221 -6.33 -8.00 -1.54
N LEU A 222 -5.28 -7.42 -2.12
CA LEU A 222 -4.24 -6.61 -1.48
C LEU A 222 -4.01 -5.34 -2.29
N GLY A 223 -3.72 -4.22 -1.63
CA GLY A 223 -3.49 -2.95 -2.31
C GLY A 223 -2.03 -2.82 -2.69
N ILE A 224 -1.69 -2.68 -3.97
CA ILE A 224 -0.30 -2.59 -4.42
C ILE A 224 -0.01 -1.17 -4.92
N PHE A 225 1.04 -0.55 -4.37
CA PHE A 225 1.55 0.72 -4.90
C PHE A 225 2.12 0.51 -6.30
N ALA A 226 1.82 1.43 -7.23
CA ALA A 226 2.44 1.43 -8.53
C ALA A 226 2.66 2.85 -9.06
N GLY A 227 3.92 3.27 -9.12
CA GLY A 227 4.33 4.38 -9.97
C GLY A 227 4.47 3.92 -11.42
N TRP A 228 4.02 4.72 -12.39
CA TRP A 228 4.25 4.39 -13.80
C TRP A 228 5.66 4.84 -14.25
N ALA A 229 6.38 3.96 -14.95
CA ALA A 229 7.72 4.22 -15.45
C ALA A 229 7.74 4.37 -16.98
N GLU A 230 8.39 5.42 -17.47
CA GLU A 230 8.72 5.59 -18.89
C GLU A 230 10.24 5.56 -19.10
N PRO A 231 10.72 5.08 -20.26
CA PRO A 231 12.13 5.23 -20.60
C PRO A 231 12.50 6.71 -20.73
N ALA A 232 13.67 7.09 -20.20
CA ALA A 232 14.18 8.44 -20.32
C ALA A 232 14.46 8.82 -21.78
N ASP A 233 15.04 7.90 -22.56
CA ASP A 233 15.11 7.99 -24.02
C ASP A 233 14.27 6.88 -24.67
N THR A 234 13.19 7.26 -25.36
CA THR A 234 12.30 6.32 -26.04
C THR A 234 12.97 5.56 -27.19
N ASN A 235 14.12 6.02 -27.69
CA ASN A 235 14.88 5.34 -28.75
C ASN A 235 15.97 4.40 -28.19
N SER A 236 16.24 4.47 -26.88
CA SER A 236 17.22 3.64 -26.21
C SER A 236 16.62 2.32 -25.76
N VAL A 237 17.07 1.21 -26.36
CA VAL A 237 16.62 -0.14 -25.99
C VAL A 237 16.90 -0.43 -24.50
N SER A 238 18.06 0.01 -23.99
CA SER A 238 18.41 -0.21 -22.57
C SER A 238 17.46 0.54 -21.62
N ASP A 239 17.02 1.74 -21.98
CA ASP A 239 16.07 2.49 -21.15
C ASP A 239 14.67 1.89 -21.24
N GLN A 240 14.26 1.39 -22.41
CA GLN A 240 13.00 0.66 -22.56
C GLN A 240 12.96 -0.60 -21.70
N GLU A 241 14.04 -1.38 -21.68
CA GLU A 241 14.17 -2.56 -20.84
C GLU A 241 14.27 -2.20 -19.35
N ALA A 242 14.97 -1.11 -19.01
CA ALA A 242 15.04 -0.60 -17.64
C ALA A 242 13.67 -0.14 -17.13
N ALA A 243 12.85 0.53 -17.95
CA ALA A 243 11.49 0.93 -17.58
C ALA A 243 10.59 -0.30 -17.33
N LYS A 244 10.68 -1.33 -18.18
CA LYS A 244 9.96 -2.61 -17.96
C LYS A 244 10.42 -3.28 -16.66
N ARG A 245 11.72 -3.30 -16.39
CA ARG A 245 12.28 -3.86 -15.17
C ARG A 245 11.86 -3.07 -13.93
N ALA A 246 11.77 -1.74 -14.02
CA ALA A 246 11.25 -0.90 -12.94
C ALA A 246 9.80 -1.27 -12.58
N ILE A 247 8.93 -1.46 -13.57
CA ILE A 247 7.56 -1.94 -13.35
C ILE A 247 7.57 -3.34 -12.73
N ALA A 248 8.43 -4.23 -13.21
CA ALA A 248 8.52 -5.59 -12.68
C ALA A 248 8.93 -5.64 -11.20
N PHE A 249 9.89 -4.81 -10.79
CA PHE A 249 10.32 -4.73 -9.38
C PHE A 249 9.32 -3.95 -8.51
N CYS A 250 8.62 -2.95 -9.06
CA CYS A 250 7.65 -2.14 -8.30
C CYS A 250 6.30 -2.84 -8.11
N LEU A 251 5.74 -3.43 -9.17
CA LEU A 251 4.37 -3.96 -9.22
C LEU A 251 4.36 -5.48 -9.35
N ASP A 252 5.01 -6.01 -10.39
CA ASP A 252 4.88 -7.43 -10.76
C ASP A 252 5.53 -8.36 -9.73
N PHE A 253 6.46 -7.86 -8.92
CA PHE A 253 7.09 -8.58 -7.82
C PHE A 253 6.04 -9.21 -6.89
N PHE A 254 4.96 -8.47 -6.59
CA PHE A 254 3.84 -8.96 -5.79
C PHE A 254 2.69 -9.44 -6.66
N ALA A 255 2.38 -8.72 -7.75
CA ALA A 255 1.21 -9.03 -8.57
C ALA A 255 1.35 -10.33 -9.38
N LYS A 256 2.52 -10.65 -9.95
CA LYS A 256 2.67 -11.87 -10.74
C LYS A 256 2.46 -13.16 -9.91
N PRO A 257 3.10 -13.35 -8.73
CA PRO A 257 2.82 -14.52 -7.92
C PRO A 257 1.32 -14.70 -7.65
N ILE A 258 0.63 -13.62 -7.28
CA ILE A 258 -0.77 -13.68 -6.83
C ILE A 258 -1.73 -13.87 -8.01
N PHE A 259 -1.52 -13.20 -9.14
CA PHE A 259 -2.51 -13.16 -10.23
C PHE A 259 -2.21 -14.13 -11.38
N ILE A 260 -0.97 -14.62 -11.53
CA ILE A 260 -0.56 -15.39 -12.72
C ILE A 260 -0.24 -16.85 -12.39
N ASP A 261 0.84 -17.12 -11.67
CA ASP A 261 1.40 -18.48 -11.58
C ASP A 261 1.99 -18.88 -10.23
N GLY A 262 1.97 -18.00 -9.22
CA GLY A 262 2.52 -18.30 -7.89
C GLY A 262 4.01 -18.02 -7.73
N ASP A 263 4.71 -17.57 -8.77
CA ASP A 263 6.15 -17.34 -8.73
C ASP A 263 6.54 -15.90 -9.09
N TYR A 264 7.71 -15.47 -8.65
CA TYR A 264 8.26 -14.15 -8.95
C TYR A 264 8.49 -13.94 -10.46
N PRO A 265 8.54 -12.69 -10.95
CA PRO A 265 8.92 -12.40 -12.33
C PRO A 265 10.32 -12.92 -12.66
N GLU A 266 10.50 -13.48 -13.85
CA GLU A 266 11.80 -14.06 -14.26
C GLU A 266 12.91 -13.01 -14.30
N VAL A 267 12.60 -11.79 -14.73
CA VAL A 267 13.54 -10.66 -14.72
C VAL A 267 13.99 -10.28 -13.31
N VAL A 268 13.13 -10.44 -12.31
CA VAL A 268 13.45 -10.17 -10.90
C VAL A 268 14.37 -11.26 -10.36
N LYS A 269 13.99 -12.54 -10.55
CA LYS A 269 14.78 -13.69 -10.09
C LYS A 269 16.18 -13.68 -10.69
N SER A 270 16.27 -13.53 -12.02
CA SER A 270 17.54 -13.55 -12.74
C SER A 270 18.46 -12.39 -12.35
N GLN A 271 17.93 -11.17 -12.18
CA GLN A 271 18.77 -10.04 -11.76
C GLN A 271 19.29 -10.17 -10.34
N ILE A 272 18.44 -10.52 -9.37
CA ILE A 272 18.88 -10.66 -7.98
C ILE A 272 19.86 -11.83 -7.85
N ALA A 273 19.64 -12.94 -8.55
CA ALA A 273 20.58 -14.06 -8.58
C ALA A 273 21.94 -13.67 -9.19
N PHE A 274 21.92 -12.90 -10.28
CA PHE A 274 23.13 -12.37 -10.92
C PHE A 274 23.91 -11.46 -9.96
N MET A 275 23.24 -10.50 -9.32
CA MET A 275 23.85 -9.60 -8.35
C MET A 275 24.36 -10.32 -7.12
N SER A 276 23.57 -11.23 -6.55
CA SER A 276 23.96 -12.05 -5.41
C SER A 276 25.24 -12.83 -5.69
N LYS A 277 25.34 -13.43 -6.89
CA LYS A 277 26.56 -14.14 -7.32
C LYS A 277 27.75 -13.19 -7.46
N LYS A 278 27.56 -12.00 -8.05
CA LYS A 278 28.60 -10.97 -8.20
C LYS A 278 29.15 -10.54 -6.84
N GLN A 279 28.26 -10.37 -5.86
CA GLN A 279 28.56 -9.99 -4.47
C GLN A 279 29.09 -11.15 -3.61
N GLY A 280 29.23 -12.37 -4.16
CA GLY A 280 29.80 -13.52 -3.45
C GLY A 280 28.85 -14.28 -2.54
N TYR A 281 27.53 -14.06 -2.64
CA TYR A 281 26.56 -14.88 -1.91
C TYR A 281 26.53 -16.32 -2.47
N PRO A 282 26.41 -17.34 -1.60
CA PRO A 282 26.34 -18.73 -2.03
C PRO A 282 25.01 -19.08 -2.72
N SER A 283 23.98 -18.26 -2.52
CA SER A 283 22.65 -18.39 -3.11
C SER A 283 22.06 -17.01 -3.42
N SER A 284 20.97 -16.95 -4.19
CA SER A 284 20.22 -15.71 -4.38
C SER A 284 19.75 -15.13 -3.04
N ARG A 285 19.79 -13.80 -2.89
CA ARG A 285 19.18 -13.08 -1.76
C ARG A 285 17.64 -13.08 -1.82
N LEU A 286 17.06 -13.36 -3.00
CA LEU A 286 15.62 -13.57 -3.15
C LEU A 286 15.27 -15.03 -2.77
N PRO A 287 14.42 -15.26 -1.76
CA PRO A 287 13.97 -16.60 -1.44
C PRO A 287 13.13 -17.21 -2.56
N GLU A 288 13.26 -18.51 -2.79
CA GLU A 288 12.49 -19.23 -3.80
C GLU A 288 11.19 -19.79 -3.21
N PHE A 289 10.10 -19.74 -3.96
CA PHE A 289 8.89 -20.47 -3.59
C PHE A 289 9.02 -21.95 -3.97
N THR A 290 8.61 -22.83 -3.07
CA THR A 290 8.41 -24.25 -3.40
C THR A 290 7.24 -24.42 -4.37
N GLU A 291 7.14 -25.57 -5.04
CA GLU A 291 6.01 -25.83 -5.94
C GLU A 291 4.67 -25.86 -5.19
N GLU A 292 4.67 -26.29 -3.93
CA GLU A 292 3.51 -26.25 -3.03
C GLU A 292 3.09 -24.80 -2.75
N GLU A 293 4.06 -23.92 -2.47
CA GLU A 293 3.83 -22.50 -2.21
C GLU A 293 3.33 -21.78 -3.45
N LYS A 294 3.91 -22.02 -4.63
CA LYS A 294 3.43 -21.46 -5.89
C LYS A 294 1.96 -21.82 -6.12
N ARG A 295 1.58 -23.09 -5.92
CA ARG A 295 0.18 -23.54 -6.03
C ARG A 295 -0.74 -22.87 -5.01
N MET A 296 -0.24 -22.61 -3.80
CA MET A 296 -1.00 -21.95 -2.74
C MET A 296 -1.18 -20.44 -3.01
N ILE A 297 -0.17 -19.78 -3.58
CA ILE A 297 -0.19 -18.32 -3.83
C ILE A 297 -1.00 -17.97 -5.08
N LYS A 298 -0.91 -18.78 -6.14
CA LYS A 298 -1.56 -18.50 -7.42
C LYS A 298 -3.07 -18.34 -7.27
N GLY A 299 -3.60 -17.23 -7.80
CA GLY A 299 -5.04 -16.97 -7.90
C GLY A 299 -5.69 -16.51 -6.60
N THR A 300 -4.94 -15.90 -5.68
CA THR A 300 -5.42 -15.52 -4.34
C THR A 300 -5.89 -14.07 -4.22
N ALA A 301 -6.41 -13.51 -5.31
CA ALA A 301 -7.03 -12.18 -5.31
C ALA A 301 -8.25 -12.13 -6.24
N ASP A 302 -9.35 -11.56 -5.73
CA ASP A 302 -10.64 -11.53 -6.44
C ASP A 302 -10.77 -10.29 -7.37
N PHE A 303 -9.94 -9.28 -7.13
CA PHE A 303 -9.86 -8.04 -7.91
C PHE A 303 -8.45 -7.46 -7.79
N PHE A 304 -8.08 -6.55 -8.67
CA PHE A 304 -6.81 -5.83 -8.62
C PHE A 304 -6.98 -4.50 -7.90
N ALA A 305 -6.38 -4.34 -6.72
CA ALA A 305 -6.37 -3.08 -5.99
C ALA A 305 -5.04 -2.35 -6.21
N VAL A 306 -5.08 -1.19 -6.85
CA VAL A 306 -3.89 -0.42 -7.21
C VAL A 306 -3.90 0.96 -6.54
N GLN A 307 -2.72 1.41 -6.11
CA GLN A 307 -2.51 2.72 -5.49
C GLN A 307 -1.55 3.51 -6.37
N TYR A 308 -2.03 4.63 -6.92
CA TYR A 308 -1.29 5.40 -7.91
C TYR A 308 -1.23 6.87 -7.51
N TYR A 309 -0.03 7.44 -7.54
CA TYR A 309 0.19 8.85 -7.24
C TYR A 309 0.97 9.58 -8.33
N THR A 310 1.96 8.92 -8.96
CA THR A 310 2.96 9.60 -9.77
C THR A 310 3.55 8.70 -10.84
N SER A 311 4.33 9.32 -11.73
CA SER A 311 5.19 8.63 -12.69
C SER A 311 6.64 9.11 -12.61
N ARG A 312 7.55 8.36 -13.24
CA ARG A 312 8.98 8.67 -13.33
C ARG A 312 9.55 8.31 -14.70
N LEU A 313 10.61 9.01 -15.09
CA LEU A 313 11.51 8.59 -16.15
C LEU A 313 12.57 7.65 -15.57
N VAL A 314 12.93 6.64 -16.34
CA VAL A 314 13.88 5.61 -15.95
C VAL A 314 14.97 5.50 -17.00
N LYS A 315 16.22 5.53 -16.54
CA LYS A 315 17.40 5.30 -17.36
C LYS A 315 18.15 4.09 -16.85
N TYR A 316 18.72 3.29 -17.75
CA TYR A 316 19.60 2.21 -17.33
C TYR A 316 20.84 2.76 -16.61
N GLN A 317 21.15 2.19 -15.44
CA GLN A 317 22.36 2.50 -14.71
C GLN A 317 22.95 1.23 -14.11
N GLU A 318 24.05 0.77 -14.70
CA GLU A 318 24.77 -0.42 -14.24
C GLU A 318 25.30 -0.26 -12.80
N ASN A 319 25.14 -1.30 -11.98
CA ASN A 319 25.74 -1.36 -10.64
C ASN A 319 27.22 -1.77 -10.72
N LYS A 320 28.05 -0.83 -11.15
CA LYS A 320 29.51 -1.04 -11.34
C LYS A 320 30.26 -1.30 -10.05
N LYS A 321 29.78 -0.75 -8.94
CA LYS A 321 30.40 -0.86 -7.61
C LYS A 321 29.99 -2.12 -6.86
N GLU A 322 29.09 -2.93 -7.44
CA GLU A 322 28.59 -4.17 -6.83
C GLU A 322 27.92 -3.91 -5.48
N GLU A 323 27.35 -2.72 -5.31
CA GLU A 323 26.67 -2.31 -4.08
C GLU A 323 25.47 -3.24 -3.81
N VAL A 324 25.28 -3.60 -2.54
CA VAL A 324 24.14 -4.42 -2.09
C VAL A 324 22.98 -3.49 -1.74
N GLY A 325 21.82 -3.72 -2.35
CA GLY A 325 20.61 -2.98 -2.03
C GLY A 325 19.48 -3.27 -3.02
N PHE A 326 18.23 -3.14 -2.58
CA PHE A 326 17.07 -3.39 -3.44
C PHE A 326 17.13 -2.53 -4.72
N LEU A 327 17.42 -1.23 -4.58
CA LEU A 327 17.48 -0.28 -5.70
C LEU A 327 18.65 -0.59 -6.66
N GLN A 328 19.79 -0.98 -6.11
CA GLN A 328 20.98 -1.34 -6.87
C GLN A 328 20.78 -2.61 -7.70
N ASP A 329 20.02 -3.57 -7.20
CA ASP A 329 19.69 -4.79 -7.95
C ASP A 329 18.83 -4.52 -9.20
N VAL A 330 18.07 -3.42 -9.19
CA VAL A 330 17.25 -3.03 -10.34
C VAL A 330 18.09 -2.37 -11.45
N GLU A 331 19.32 -1.93 -11.17
CA GLU A 331 20.22 -1.26 -12.14
C GLU A 331 19.55 -0.13 -12.92
N LEU A 332 19.01 0.85 -12.20
CA LEU A 332 18.33 1.98 -12.81
C LEU A 332 18.62 3.29 -12.08
N GLN A 333 18.49 4.37 -12.84
CA GLN A 333 18.36 5.71 -12.31
C GLN A 333 16.92 6.16 -12.54
N VAL A 334 16.25 6.60 -11.47
CA VAL A 334 14.90 7.14 -11.51
C VAL A 334 14.96 8.65 -11.34
N PHE A 335 14.27 9.40 -12.20
CA PHE A 335 14.17 10.84 -12.08
C PHE A 335 12.86 11.35 -12.69
N PRO A 336 12.37 12.53 -12.28
CA PRO A 336 11.22 13.15 -12.92
C PRO A 336 11.59 13.84 -14.24
N ASP A 337 10.60 14.12 -15.07
CA ASP A 337 10.76 15.17 -16.08
C ASP A 337 10.81 16.55 -15.38
N PRO A 338 11.79 17.41 -15.69
CA PRO A 338 11.91 18.74 -15.09
C PRO A 338 10.70 19.65 -15.27
N SER A 339 9.84 19.38 -16.26
CA SER A 339 8.62 20.16 -16.53
C SER A 339 7.44 19.80 -15.62
N TRP A 340 7.50 18.66 -14.92
CA TRP A 340 6.39 18.19 -14.11
C TRP A 340 6.30 18.97 -12.79
N LYS A 341 5.10 19.50 -12.51
CA LYS A 341 4.79 20.10 -11.21
C LYS A 341 4.84 19.02 -10.13
N ARG A 342 5.28 19.41 -8.92
CA ARG A 342 5.40 18.48 -7.81
C ARG A 342 5.15 19.15 -6.46
N LEU A 343 4.80 18.33 -5.50
CA LEU A 343 5.08 18.55 -4.10
C LEU A 343 5.71 17.28 -3.53
N ASP A 344 6.85 17.42 -2.86
CA ASP A 344 7.69 16.31 -2.40
C ASP A 344 8.00 15.28 -3.50
N TRP A 345 7.63 14.03 -3.28
CA TRP A 345 7.80 12.92 -4.22
C TRP A 345 6.63 12.75 -5.20
N VAL A 346 5.52 13.48 -5.00
CA VAL A 346 4.33 13.38 -5.86
C VAL A 346 4.45 14.36 -7.03
N TYR A 347 4.78 13.83 -8.21
CA TYR A 347 4.79 14.59 -9.45
C TYR A 347 3.45 14.42 -10.17
N VAL A 348 2.91 15.52 -10.67
CA VAL A 348 1.60 15.54 -11.31
C VAL A 348 1.72 14.99 -12.73
N VAL A 349 1.44 13.70 -12.91
CA VAL A 349 1.54 13.01 -14.20
C VAL A 349 0.25 12.24 -14.53
N PRO A 350 -0.90 12.90 -14.74
CA PRO A 350 -2.20 12.23 -14.81
C PRO A 350 -2.28 11.10 -15.85
N TRP A 351 -1.63 11.24 -17.01
CA TRP A 351 -1.66 10.22 -18.06
C TRP A 351 -1.00 8.90 -17.64
N GLY A 352 -0.18 8.90 -16.59
CA GLY A 352 0.46 7.71 -16.05
C GLY A 352 -0.55 6.70 -15.52
N ILE A 353 -1.64 7.14 -14.87
CA ILE A 353 -2.68 6.22 -14.39
C ILE A 353 -3.34 5.46 -15.54
N ARG A 354 -3.56 6.13 -16.69
CA ARG A 354 -4.13 5.50 -17.88
C ARG A 354 -3.20 4.42 -18.44
N LYS A 355 -1.90 4.69 -18.51
CA LYS A 355 -0.92 3.71 -18.99
C LYS A 355 -0.80 2.52 -18.03
N LEU A 356 -0.77 2.79 -16.72
CA LEU A 356 -0.76 1.77 -15.69
C LEU A 356 -2.01 0.87 -15.74
N LEU A 357 -3.21 1.45 -15.85
CA LEU A 357 -4.45 0.67 -15.93
C LEU A 357 -4.51 -0.17 -17.21
N LYS A 358 -4.01 0.35 -18.34
CA LYS A 358 -3.85 -0.42 -19.57
C LYS A 358 -2.86 -1.57 -19.39
N TYR A 359 -1.73 -1.33 -18.74
CA TYR A 359 -0.75 -2.36 -18.44
C TYR A 359 -1.36 -3.46 -17.57
N ILE A 360 -2.05 -3.11 -16.48
CA ILE A 360 -2.71 -4.09 -15.60
C ILE A 360 -3.72 -4.93 -16.39
N LYS A 361 -4.52 -4.28 -17.26
CA LYS A 361 -5.47 -4.96 -18.12
C LYS A 361 -4.81 -6.00 -19.02
N ASP A 362 -3.78 -5.60 -19.75
CA ASP A 362 -3.13 -6.41 -20.76
C ASP A 362 -2.29 -7.55 -20.13
N THR A 363 -1.73 -7.32 -18.94
CA THR A 363 -0.83 -8.26 -18.24
C THR A 363 -1.58 -9.26 -17.36
N TYR A 364 -2.64 -8.84 -16.66
CA TYR A 364 -3.33 -9.64 -15.62
C TYR A 364 -4.72 -10.13 -16.06
N ASN A 365 -4.90 -10.34 -17.36
CA ASN A 365 -6.13 -10.90 -17.95
C ASN A 365 -7.40 -10.06 -17.66
N ASN A 366 -7.29 -8.74 -17.83
CA ASN A 366 -8.40 -7.77 -17.67
C ASN A 366 -9.20 -7.96 -16.35
N PRO A 367 -8.55 -7.87 -15.18
CA PRO A 367 -9.22 -8.09 -13.92
C PRO A 367 -10.19 -6.93 -13.61
N VAL A 368 -11.06 -7.13 -12.63
CA VAL A 368 -11.76 -6.01 -11.98
C VAL A 368 -10.72 -5.13 -11.30
N ILE A 369 -10.74 -3.81 -11.52
CA ILE A 369 -9.75 -2.88 -10.95
C ILE A 369 -10.41 -1.89 -10.00
N TYR A 370 -9.83 -1.76 -8.80
CA TYR A 370 -10.13 -0.72 -7.82
C TYR A 370 -8.89 0.15 -7.68
N ILE A 371 -9.03 1.45 -7.90
CA ILE A 371 -7.96 2.39 -7.53
C ILE A 371 -8.20 2.70 -6.06
N THR A 372 -7.45 2.07 -5.17
CA THR A 372 -7.69 2.15 -3.72
C THR A 372 -7.05 3.36 -3.05
N GLU A 373 -6.11 4.01 -3.74
CA GLU A 373 -5.54 5.30 -3.37
C GLU A 373 -5.11 6.10 -4.61
N ASN A 374 -5.37 7.40 -4.58
CA ASN A 374 -4.85 8.42 -5.49
C ASN A 374 -5.07 9.80 -4.88
N GLY A 375 -4.03 10.65 -4.86
CA GLY A 375 -4.12 11.97 -4.26
C GLY A 375 -2.99 12.91 -4.62
N PHE A 376 -3.11 14.14 -4.12
CA PHE A 376 -2.10 15.19 -4.27
C PHE A 376 -1.95 15.96 -2.94
N PRO A 377 -0.75 16.06 -2.37
CA PRO A 377 -0.53 16.83 -1.14
C PRO A 377 -0.53 18.34 -1.40
N GLN A 378 -0.67 19.13 -0.33
CA GLN A 378 -0.43 20.58 -0.31
C GLN A 378 0.60 20.93 0.77
N GLY A 379 1.37 22.00 0.56
CA GLY A 379 2.33 22.50 1.54
C GLY A 379 1.63 23.06 2.78
N ASP A 380 2.34 23.14 3.90
CA ASP A 380 1.81 23.67 5.16
C ASP A 380 2.30 25.12 5.41
N PRO A 381 1.41 26.09 5.73
CA PRO A 381 -0.04 25.98 5.84
C PRO A 381 -0.73 25.77 4.48
N ALA A 382 -1.75 24.90 4.46
CA ALA A 382 -2.51 24.59 3.25
C ALA A 382 -3.60 25.63 2.97
N SER A 383 -3.84 25.91 1.68
CA SER A 383 -4.97 26.75 1.26
C SER A 383 -6.27 25.95 1.28
N LEU A 384 -7.33 26.52 1.86
CA LEU A 384 -8.69 25.99 1.75
C LEU A 384 -9.23 26.12 0.33
N ASP A 385 -8.87 27.20 -0.38
CA ASP A 385 -9.16 27.36 -1.80
C ASP A 385 -8.02 26.72 -2.61
N ASP A 386 -8.13 25.42 -2.84
CA ASP A 386 -7.10 24.56 -3.41
C ASP A 386 -7.31 24.29 -4.90
N THR A 387 -7.69 25.32 -5.66
CA THR A 387 -7.97 25.24 -7.11
C THR A 387 -6.90 24.52 -7.92
N GLN A 388 -5.63 24.63 -7.53
CA GLN A 388 -4.52 23.92 -8.17
C GLN A 388 -4.60 22.40 -7.95
N ARG A 389 -4.89 21.94 -6.72
CA ARG A 389 -5.07 20.52 -6.40
C ARG A 389 -6.31 19.97 -7.08
N TRP A 390 -7.41 20.73 -7.08
CA TRP A 390 -8.62 20.39 -7.83
C TRP A 390 -8.34 20.16 -9.32
N GLU A 391 -7.52 21.01 -9.95
CA GLU A 391 -7.13 20.85 -11.35
C GLU A 391 -6.38 19.52 -11.59
N TYR A 392 -5.53 19.08 -10.66
CA TYR A 392 -4.84 17.80 -10.75
C TYR A 392 -5.82 16.62 -10.70
N PHE A 393 -6.78 16.64 -9.76
CA PHE A 393 -7.86 15.65 -9.71
C PHE A 393 -8.68 15.65 -11.01
N ARG A 394 -9.06 16.84 -11.51
CA ARG A 394 -9.81 16.98 -12.77
C ARG A 394 -9.07 16.33 -13.94
N GLN A 395 -7.78 16.54 -14.07
CA GLN A 395 -6.96 15.90 -15.11
C GLN A 395 -6.89 14.38 -14.94
N THR A 396 -6.71 13.89 -13.70
CA THR A 396 -6.73 12.44 -13.42
C THR A 396 -8.07 11.81 -13.79
N PHE A 397 -9.20 12.44 -13.44
CA PHE A 397 -10.53 11.94 -13.81
C PHE A 397 -10.73 11.90 -15.33
N GLN A 398 -10.16 12.84 -16.09
CA GLN A 398 -10.19 12.79 -17.55
C GLN A 398 -9.42 11.60 -18.10
N GLU A 399 -8.27 11.25 -17.51
CA GLU A 399 -7.49 10.09 -17.92
C GLU A 399 -8.19 8.77 -17.58
N LEU A 400 -8.86 8.70 -16.42
CA LEU A 400 -9.73 7.57 -16.07
C LEU A 400 -10.91 7.42 -17.02
N PHE A 401 -11.54 8.53 -17.42
CA PHE A 401 -12.63 8.49 -18.39
C PHE A 401 -12.15 8.02 -19.78
N LYS A 402 -10.93 8.39 -20.20
CA LYS A 402 -10.32 7.90 -21.46
C LYS A 402 -10.09 6.39 -21.44
N VAL A 403 -9.67 5.83 -20.31
CA VAL A 403 -9.53 4.36 -20.12
C VAL A 403 -10.85 3.65 -20.40
N TRP A 404 -11.95 4.21 -19.91
CA TRP A 404 -13.28 3.63 -20.08
C TRP A 404 -13.81 3.72 -21.53
N LEU A 405 -13.59 4.84 -22.22
CA LEU A 405 -14.06 5.03 -23.60
C LEU A 405 -13.25 4.23 -24.65
N GLY A 406 -11.94 4.14 -24.47
CA GLY A 406 -11.03 3.63 -25.50
C GLY A 406 -10.65 2.16 -25.34
N SER A 407 -11.02 1.53 -24.23
CA SER A 407 -10.56 0.20 -23.91
C SER A 407 -11.60 -0.47 -23.02
N GLU A 408 -11.91 -1.74 -23.27
CA GLU A 408 -12.86 -2.56 -22.46
C GLU A 408 -12.35 -2.82 -21.02
N ILE A 409 -11.78 -1.80 -20.37
CA ILE A 409 -11.34 -1.78 -18.98
C ILE A 409 -12.54 -1.34 -18.17
N ARG A 410 -12.86 -2.10 -17.12
CA ARG A 410 -13.92 -1.76 -16.16
C ARG A 410 -13.28 -1.39 -14.83
N PRO A 411 -12.68 -0.19 -14.67
CA PRO A 411 -12.38 0.30 -13.34
C PRO A 411 -13.72 0.42 -12.61
N SER A 412 -13.88 -0.34 -11.53
CA SER A 412 -15.14 -0.43 -10.80
C SER A 412 -15.30 0.71 -9.79
N SER A 413 -14.18 1.29 -9.34
CA SER A 413 -14.18 2.40 -8.40
C SER A 413 -12.89 3.21 -8.49
N LEU A 414 -13.02 4.47 -8.09
CA LEU A 414 -11.92 5.32 -7.69
C LEU A 414 -12.11 5.72 -6.24
N ILE A 415 -11.15 5.31 -5.42
CA ILE A 415 -11.02 5.74 -4.05
C ILE A 415 -9.88 6.76 -4.03
N GLY A 416 -10.25 8.02 -3.87
CA GLY A 416 -9.26 9.06 -3.62
C GLY A 416 -8.63 8.81 -2.25
N SER A 417 -7.32 8.86 -2.17
CA SER A 417 -6.64 9.11 -0.91
C SER A 417 -6.34 10.60 -0.91
N HIS A 418 -6.86 11.34 0.06
CA HIS A 418 -6.36 12.69 0.25
C HIS A 418 -5.04 12.52 1.02
N MET A 419 -3.89 12.81 0.41
CA MET A 419 -2.61 13.02 1.14
C MET A 419 -2.70 14.34 1.93
N GLY A 420 -3.70 14.40 2.80
CA GLY A 420 -4.28 15.58 3.41
C GLY A 420 -5.77 15.32 3.65
N HIS A 421 -6.07 14.26 4.41
CA HIS A 421 -7.26 13.96 5.25
C HIS A 421 -8.59 14.69 5.00
N LEU A 422 -9.71 13.99 5.27
CA LEU A 422 -11.05 14.61 5.41
C LEU A 422 -11.09 15.76 6.45
N GLN A 423 -10.09 15.82 7.34
CA GLN A 423 -9.78 16.95 8.22
C GLN A 423 -8.26 17.11 8.28
N ASP A 424 -7.71 18.23 7.80
CA ASP A 424 -6.27 18.50 7.87
C ASP A 424 -5.82 18.60 9.34
N ASP A 425 -4.88 17.76 9.80
CA ASP A 425 -3.85 18.19 10.75
C ASP A 425 -2.57 17.31 10.81
N ASN A 426 -1.56 17.91 11.43
CA ASN A 426 -0.10 17.77 11.39
C ASN A 426 0.60 16.38 11.49
N CYS A 427 -0.02 15.29 11.94
CA CYS A 427 0.76 14.13 12.42
C CYS A 427 1.32 13.19 11.34
N THR A 428 0.82 13.25 10.11
CA THR A 428 1.17 12.24 9.08
C THR A 428 1.72 12.79 7.79
N ARG A 429 1.75 14.12 7.63
CA ARG A 429 2.41 14.74 6.47
C ARG A 429 3.88 14.34 6.39
N ASN A 430 4.47 13.97 7.54
CA ASN A 430 5.91 13.84 7.61
C ASN A 430 6.46 12.58 8.33
N SER A 431 5.70 11.48 8.42
CA SER A 431 6.25 10.19 8.87
C SER A 431 6.29 9.14 7.77
N ILE A 432 5.29 9.09 6.88
CA ILE A 432 5.22 8.11 5.79
C ILE A 432 5.56 8.78 4.45
N ALA A 433 5.06 10.01 4.20
CA ALA A 433 5.32 10.75 2.97
C ALA A 433 6.68 11.45 2.93
N THR A 434 7.16 12.05 4.03
CA THR A 434 8.53 12.62 4.06
C THR A 434 9.61 11.56 4.16
N GLN A 435 9.33 10.41 4.75
CA GLN A 435 10.26 9.29 4.73
C GLN A 435 10.48 8.78 3.31
N HIS A 436 9.43 8.76 2.47
CA HIS A 436 9.61 8.65 1.00
C HIS A 436 10.37 9.83 0.39
N SER A 437 10.12 11.08 0.83
CA SER A 437 10.76 12.28 0.27
C SER A 437 12.26 12.45 0.59
N GLU A 438 12.71 12.08 1.80
CA GLU A 438 14.09 12.26 2.23
C GLU A 438 15.00 11.15 1.72
N THR A 439 14.49 9.91 1.60
CA THR A 439 15.29 8.80 1.05
C THR A 439 15.32 8.78 -0.47
N GLU A 440 14.23 9.10 -1.19
CA GLU A 440 14.34 9.32 -2.64
C GLU A 440 15.18 10.57 -2.95
N GLY A 441 15.05 11.64 -2.15
CA GLY A 441 15.81 12.87 -2.34
C GLY A 441 17.30 12.78 -2.00
N ARG A 442 17.71 11.97 -1.01
CA ARG A 442 19.13 11.83 -0.62
C ARG A 442 19.85 10.68 -1.32
N HIS A 443 19.15 9.61 -1.75
CA HIS A 443 19.79 8.51 -2.47
C HIS A 443 19.77 8.67 -4.01
N PHE A 444 18.92 9.54 -4.57
CA PHE A 444 18.96 9.87 -6.00
C PHE A 444 19.64 11.23 -6.33
N VAL A 445 20.03 12.04 -5.34
CA VAL A 445 20.52 13.43 -5.58
C VAL A 445 21.77 13.82 -4.77
N LYS A 446 22.69 12.90 -4.45
CA LYS A 446 24.08 13.33 -4.16
C LYS A 446 25.11 12.51 -4.96
N PRO A 447 26.11 13.18 -5.56
CA PRO A 447 27.02 12.61 -6.56
C PRO A 447 27.92 11.49 -6.04
#